data_AF-D6ZA69-F1
#
_entry.id   AF-D6ZA69-F1
#
_cell.length_a   1.000
_cell.length_b   1.000
_cell.length_c   1.000
_cell.angle_alpha   90.00
_cell.angle_beta   90.00
_cell.angle_gamma   90.00
#
_symmetry.space_group_name_H-M   'P 1'
#
loop_
_entity.id
_entity.type
_entity.pdbx_description
1 polymer ?
#
loop_
_entity_poly.entity_id
_entity_poly.type
_entity_poly.pdbx_seq_one_letter_code
_entity_poly.pdbx_strand_id
1 'polypeptide(L)'
;MPLVWLWSLTLSLVALGPLLGGGHWLWADAVSVPRSFLVDQAFGLADAAPRATPQDAALAAVSNILDGGLVVKAITVLALFAAGTGAARLVREFLPESSWAVHIVAATFAIDNLWVVERLLQGQWSLLVGYGALGHVAVVAARLRNTPSASGWAELGFWLAAGGLVPTGALLVAVLAGLVLAAPGGARWWRRTAAFTGLAIVAASPWAAAGLFGLCGPELADGGAAGAHAFATRPDRAGWLALGGIWNAGSTPDSQRGAWGLAADLALVALVAAGAFLLRRRLRQDRAFALLFALGLAAVALVGLSATGFAQSSLAEAMATTPALGVLRDGQKWAALAWPAYALALSWIAMRAKQWACALVPVVLLLVPDALWGAGGRLAPVRYPNDWFEVRSLVAADPSHGALLTVPVGITRQYDWAGRRTSIDPAPRLLPVPVAQSGDLVVAGAVVPGEGALARRAAAHVRAGAGPERFAEDSIGWVLVERDQLSALPPAALAALARFELVRSDQHFDLYRNPLTPWPVPAVPDAARRVVVAAHLAWAALLACGAAGALWRRRAPGARLGRIGGTCPDGFREKAL
;
A
#
# COMPACT_ATOMS: atom_id res chain seq x y z
N MET A 1 -17.59 -20.63 -8.61
CA MET A 1 -16.19 -20.15 -8.41
C MET A 1 -15.58 -19.61 -9.70
N PRO A 2 -15.61 -20.32 -10.86
CA PRO A 2 -15.01 -19.81 -12.09
C PRO A 2 -15.55 -18.44 -12.51
N LEU A 3 -16.87 -18.25 -12.41
CA LEU A 3 -17.53 -16.97 -12.75
C LEU A 3 -17.03 -15.79 -11.90
N VAL A 4 -16.81 -15.99 -10.61
CA VAL A 4 -16.34 -14.92 -9.72
C VAL A 4 -14.87 -14.59 -9.98
N TRP A 5 -14.06 -15.58 -10.30
CA TRP A 5 -12.67 -15.33 -10.70
C TRP A 5 -12.62 -14.56 -12.02
N LEU A 6 -13.40 -14.97 -13.02
CA LEU A 6 -13.50 -14.26 -14.28
C LEU A 6 -13.97 -12.81 -14.06
N TRP A 7 -15.00 -12.60 -13.24
CA TRP A 7 -15.50 -11.27 -12.91
C TRP A 7 -14.45 -10.42 -12.20
N SER A 8 -13.83 -10.92 -11.12
CA SER A 8 -12.80 -10.18 -10.38
C SER A 8 -11.62 -9.81 -11.27
N LEU A 9 -11.18 -10.71 -12.16
CA LEU A 9 -10.09 -10.42 -13.09
C LEU A 9 -10.53 -9.36 -14.11
N THR A 10 -11.70 -9.54 -14.72
CA THR A 10 -12.24 -8.59 -15.70
C THR A 10 -12.38 -7.20 -15.10
N LEU A 11 -12.98 -7.08 -13.91
CA LEU A 11 -13.16 -5.80 -13.24
C LEU A 11 -11.81 -5.18 -12.84
N SER A 12 -10.83 -5.98 -12.40
CA SER A 12 -9.47 -5.48 -12.11
C SER A 12 -8.78 -4.94 -13.36
N LEU A 13 -8.93 -5.62 -14.50
CA LEU A 13 -8.39 -5.17 -15.79
C LEU A 13 -9.09 -3.90 -16.28
N VAL A 14 -10.41 -3.80 -16.13
CA VAL A 14 -11.18 -2.60 -16.48
C VAL A 14 -10.80 -1.43 -15.58
N ALA A 15 -10.70 -1.64 -14.27
CA ALA A 15 -10.32 -0.60 -13.30
C ALA A 15 -8.92 -0.03 -13.58
N LEU A 16 -8.03 -0.81 -14.18
CA LEU A 16 -6.67 -0.40 -14.53
C LEU A 16 -6.46 -0.14 -16.03
N GLY A 17 -7.51 -0.23 -16.86
CA GLY A 17 -7.41 -0.39 -18.32
C GLY A 17 -6.34 0.48 -18.99
N PRO A 18 -6.46 1.82 -18.97
CA PRO A 18 -5.49 2.71 -19.60
C PRO A 18 -4.05 2.56 -19.07
N LEU A 19 -3.87 2.24 -17.79
CA LEU A 19 -2.56 2.04 -17.16
C LEU A 19 -1.83 0.80 -17.72
N LEU A 20 -2.57 -0.20 -18.17
CA LEU A 20 -2.03 -1.46 -18.70
C LEU A 20 -1.37 -1.30 -20.08
N GLY A 21 -1.48 -0.12 -20.72
CA GLY A 21 -0.75 0.21 -21.93
C GLY A 21 0.78 0.22 -21.75
N GLY A 22 1.51 0.37 -22.86
CA GLY A 22 2.98 0.40 -22.86
C GLY A 22 3.54 1.62 -22.12
N GLY A 23 4.58 1.42 -21.30
CA GLY A 23 5.21 2.44 -20.47
C GLY A 23 5.08 2.15 -18.97
N HIS A 24 5.37 3.14 -18.14
CA HIS A 24 5.55 3.01 -16.70
C HIS A 24 4.58 3.90 -15.93
N TRP A 25 4.19 3.50 -14.73
CA TRP A 25 3.40 4.32 -13.83
C TRP A 25 4.29 5.37 -13.15
N LEU A 26 4.06 6.65 -13.44
CA LEU A 26 4.68 7.79 -12.78
C LEU A 26 3.61 8.82 -12.44
N TRP A 27 3.08 8.75 -11.22
CA TRP A 27 1.99 9.60 -10.75
C TRP A 27 1.88 9.56 -9.23
N ALA A 28 1.82 10.73 -8.58
CA ALA A 28 1.78 10.87 -7.12
C ALA A 28 2.85 9.96 -6.45
N ASP A 29 2.46 9.04 -5.59
CA ASP A 29 3.39 8.13 -4.89
C ASP A 29 3.86 6.95 -5.78
N ALA A 30 3.22 6.73 -6.94
CA ALA A 30 3.59 5.66 -7.85
C ALA A 30 4.78 6.07 -8.72
N VAL A 31 5.90 5.39 -8.47
CA VAL A 31 7.06 5.35 -9.38
C VAL A 31 7.35 3.90 -9.69
N SER A 32 7.12 3.54 -10.94
CA SER A 32 7.68 2.32 -11.51
C SER A 32 8.70 2.71 -12.56
N VAL A 33 9.78 1.94 -12.62
CA VAL A 33 10.88 2.14 -13.55
C VAL A 33 11.23 0.79 -14.18
N PRO A 34 11.86 0.78 -15.37
CA PRO A 34 12.23 -0.49 -16.00
C PRO A 34 13.16 -1.34 -15.15
N ARG A 35 14.13 -0.68 -14.51
CA ARG A 35 15.19 -1.31 -13.70
C ARG A 35 15.42 -0.50 -12.43
N SER A 36 15.41 -1.17 -11.28
CA SER A 36 15.75 -0.61 -9.96
C SER A 36 16.94 -1.28 -9.32
N PHE A 37 17.68 -0.57 -8.48
CA PHE A 37 18.97 -1.03 -7.97
C PHE A 37 18.93 -1.31 -6.46
N LEU A 38 19.68 -2.32 -6.03
CA LEU A 38 19.82 -2.70 -4.62
C LEU A 38 20.86 -1.80 -3.94
N VAL A 39 20.54 -0.51 -3.85
CA VAL A 39 21.27 0.47 -3.02
C VAL A 39 20.75 0.42 -1.59
N ASP A 40 21.51 0.92 -0.61
CA ASP A 40 21.09 0.92 0.81
C ASP A 40 19.70 1.57 1.03
N GLN A 41 19.36 2.59 0.23
CA GLN A 41 18.04 3.23 0.24
C GLN A 41 16.89 2.25 -0.08
N ALA A 42 17.11 1.27 -0.97
CA ALA A 42 16.11 0.26 -1.33
C ALA A 42 15.79 -0.68 -0.16
N PHE A 43 16.73 -0.85 0.77
CA PHE A 43 16.55 -1.60 2.02
C PHE A 43 15.97 -0.74 3.16
N GLY A 44 15.76 0.56 2.93
CA GLY A 44 15.36 1.52 3.96
C GLY A 44 16.50 1.97 4.88
N LEU A 45 17.75 1.80 4.44
CA LEU A 45 18.95 2.23 5.18
C LEU A 45 19.40 3.60 4.66
N ALA A 46 18.54 4.60 4.84
CA ALA A 46 18.74 5.98 4.42
C ALA A 46 18.24 6.95 5.49
N ASP A 47 18.43 8.26 5.27
CA ASP A 47 17.93 9.31 6.16
C ASP A 47 16.39 9.30 6.27
N ALA A 48 15.71 8.94 5.17
CA ALA A 48 14.26 8.88 5.12
C ALA A 48 13.67 7.64 5.79
N ALA A 49 12.47 7.78 6.39
CA ALA A 49 11.78 6.66 7.02
C ALA A 49 11.50 5.50 6.02
N PRO A 50 11.62 4.23 6.44
CA PRO A 50 11.55 3.05 5.58
C PRO A 50 10.11 2.68 5.15
N ARG A 51 9.41 3.62 4.51
CA ARG A 51 8.00 3.52 4.11
C ARG A 51 7.78 2.56 2.94
N ALA A 52 8.83 2.34 2.16
CA ALA A 52 8.85 1.48 0.97
C ALA A 52 9.66 0.19 1.19
N THR A 53 9.87 -0.23 2.44
CA THR A 53 10.58 -1.47 2.76
C THR A 53 9.56 -2.55 3.16
N PRO A 54 9.60 -3.77 2.58
CA PRO A 54 10.59 -4.31 1.63
C PRO A 54 10.29 -4.10 0.14
N GLN A 55 9.23 -3.37 -0.25
CA GLN A 55 8.83 -3.28 -1.66
C GLN A 55 9.95 -2.84 -2.62
N ASP A 56 10.78 -1.88 -2.24
CA ASP A 56 11.77 -1.29 -3.15
C ASP A 56 12.93 -2.27 -3.36
N ALA A 57 13.43 -2.93 -2.31
CA ALA A 57 14.38 -4.03 -2.43
C ALA A 57 13.82 -5.22 -3.23
N ALA A 58 12.55 -5.59 -3.01
CA ALA A 58 11.91 -6.67 -3.76
C ALA A 58 11.79 -6.32 -5.26
N LEU A 59 11.37 -5.10 -5.60
CA LEU A 59 11.33 -4.62 -6.98
C LEU A 59 12.72 -4.52 -7.60
N ALA A 60 13.72 -4.05 -6.86
CA ALA A 60 15.10 -4.00 -7.31
C ALA A 60 15.68 -5.40 -7.58
N ALA A 61 15.28 -6.42 -6.80
CA ALA A 61 15.68 -7.80 -7.07
C ALA A 61 15.01 -8.35 -8.33
N VAL A 62 13.68 -8.23 -8.45
CA VAL A 62 12.91 -8.80 -9.57
C VAL A 62 13.18 -8.07 -10.89
N SER A 63 13.43 -6.76 -10.83
CA SER A 63 13.64 -5.97 -12.05
C SER A 63 14.96 -6.25 -12.79
N ASN A 64 15.79 -7.17 -12.29
CA ASN A 64 16.93 -7.71 -13.03
C ASN A 64 16.49 -8.57 -14.21
N ILE A 65 15.30 -9.17 -14.12
CA ILE A 65 14.81 -10.20 -15.05
C ILE A 65 13.55 -9.72 -15.78
N LEU A 66 12.69 -8.97 -15.10
CA LEU A 66 11.43 -8.47 -15.64
C LEU A 66 11.41 -6.93 -15.61
N ASP A 67 10.71 -6.29 -16.53
CA ASP A 67 10.50 -4.84 -16.44
C ASP A 67 9.74 -4.49 -15.15
N GLY A 68 10.30 -3.59 -14.34
CA GLY A 68 9.72 -3.20 -13.06
C GLY A 68 8.34 -2.55 -13.17
N GLY A 69 8.06 -1.87 -14.29
CA GLY A 69 6.73 -1.35 -14.63
C GLY A 69 5.70 -2.45 -14.81
N LEU A 70 6.05 -3.51 -15.55
CA LEU A 70 5.19 -4.70 -15.70
C LEU A 70 4.94 -5.38 -14.35
N VAL A 71 5.98 -5.50 -13.50
CA VAL A 71 5.85 -6.11 -12.17
C VAL A 71 4.88 -5.31 -11.29
N VAL A 72 5.02 -3.98 -11.22
CA VAL A 72 4.12 -3.11 -10.44
C VAL A 72 2.67 -3.22 -10.94
N LYS A 73 2.44 -3.19 -12.27
CA LYS A 73 1.10 -3.36 -12.84
C LYS A 73 0.51 -4.73 -12.52
N ALA A 74 1.30 -5.79 -12.65
CA ALA A 74 0.87 -7.15 -12.34
C ALA A 74 0.50 -7.30 -10.85
N ILE A 75 1.31 -6.79 -9.93
CA ILE A 75 1.01 -6.80 -8.50
C ILE A 75 -0.30 -6.04 -8.22
N THR A 76 -0.51 -4.89 -8.87
CA THR A 76 -1.73 -4.09 -8.71
C THR A 76 -2.97 -4.86 -9.19
N VAL A 77 -2.91 -5.50 -10.37
CA VAL A 77 -3.99 -6.37 -10.88
C VAL A 77 -4.26 -7.52 -9.90
N LEU A 78 -3.20 -8.18 -9.41
CA LEU A 78 -3.32 -9.29 -8.47
C LEU A 78 -3.89 -8.85 -7.11
N ALA A 79 -3.60 -7.63 -6.66
CA ALA A 79 -4.16 -7.07 -5.43
C ALA A 79 -5.68 -6.85 -5.54
N LEU A 80 -6.15 -6.26 -6.65
CA LEU A 80 -7.58 -6.08 -6.91
C LEU A 80 -8.29 -7.44 -7.11
N PHE A 81 -7.66 -8.35 -7.84
CA PHE A 81 -8.16 -9.71 -8.00
C PHE A 81 -8.27 -10.45 -6.65
N ALA A 82 -7.28 -10.29 -5.77
CA ALA A 82 -7.32 -10.82 -4.42
C ALA A 82 -8.45 -10.19 -3.59
N ALA A 83 -8.69 -8.87 -3.71
CA ALA A 83 -9.83 -8.22 -3.05
C ALA A 83 -11.17 -8.87 -3.46
N GLY A 84 -11.40 -9.02 -4.77
CA GLY A 84 -12.64 -9.62 -5.28
C GLY A 84 -12.81 -11.10 -4.91
N THR A 85 -11.76 -11.91 -5.06
CA THR A 85 -11.82 -13.34 -4.68
C THR A 85 -11.87 -13.55 -3.17
N GLY A 86 -11.23 -12.66 -2.40
CA GLY A 86 -11.31 -12.59 -0.94
C GLY A 86 -12.72 -12.26 -0.46
N ALA A 87 -13.40 -11.31 -1.09
CA ALA A 87 -14.79 -10.97 -0.79
C ALA A 87 -15.74 -12.15 -1.04
N ALA A 88 -15.57 -12.86 -2.14
CA ALA A 88 -16.36 -14.05 -2.45
C ALA A 88 -16.14 -15.18 -1.43
N ARG A 89 -14.88 -15.37 -1.00
CA ARG A 89 -14.55 -16.33 0.07
C ARG A 89 -15.16 -15.91 1.40
N LEU A 90 -15.14 -14.63 1.72
CA LEU A 90 -15.71 -14.05 2.93
C LEU A 90 -17.22 -14.33 2.98
N VAL A 91 -17.96 -14.01 1.92
CA VAL A 91 -19.39 -14.27 1.83
C VAL A 91 -19.71 -15.75 1.95
N ARG A 92 -18.95 -16.62 1.29
CA ARG A 92 -19.17 -18.07 1.41
C ARG A 92 -18.96 -18.61 2.83
N GLU A 93 -18.01 -18.06 3.58
CA GLU A 93 -17.72 -18.47 4.95
C GLU A 93 -18.82 -18.01 5.91
N PHE A 94 -19.20 -16.74 5.86
CA PHE A 94 -20.10 -16.13 6.84
C PHE A 94 -21.59 -16.17 6.43
N LEU A 95 -21.88 -16.34 5.14
CA LEU A 95 -23.22 -16.40 4.55
C LEU A 95 -23.35 -17.66 3.65
N PRO A 96 -23.39 -18.88 4.23
CA PRO A 96 -23.28 -20.14 3.48
C PRO A 96 -24.41 -20.41 2.47
N GLU A 97 -25.55 -19.75 2.62
CA GLU A 97 -26.73 -19.87 1.73
C GLU A 97 -26.70 -18.88 0.55
N SER A 98 -25.58 -18.17 0.37
CA SER A 98 -25.42 -17.16 -0.68
C SER A 98 -25.32 -17.77 -2.09
N SER A 99 -26.02 -17.16 -3.04
CA SER A 99 -25.92 -17.51 -4.46
C SER A 99 -24.67 -16.91 -5.10
N TRP A 100 -24.34 -17.36 -6.32
CA TRP A 100 -23.21 -16.79 -7.09
C TRP A 100 -23.38 -15.29 -7.33
N ALA A 101 -24.61 -14.80 -7.52
CA ALA A 101 -24.90 -13.39 -7.75
C ALA A 101 -24.47 -12.52 -6.55
N VAL A 102 -24.69 -13.02 -5.33
CA VAL A 102 -24.25 -12.35 -4.10
C VAL A 102 -22.72 -12.28 -4.03
N HIS A 103 -22.01 -13.32 -4.48
CA HIS A 103 -20.55 -13.31 -4.53
C HIS A 103 -20.02 -12.28 -5.53
N ILE A 104 -20.71 -12.08 -6.66
CA ILE A 104 -20.38 -11.05 -7.65
C ILE A 104 -20.58 -9.65 -7.08
N VAL A 105 -21.68 -9.38 -6.35
CA VAL A 105 -21.89 -8.10 -5.65
C VAL A 105 -20.74 -7.80 -4.69
N ALA A 106 -20.37 -8.78 -3.86
CA ALA A 106 -19.27 -8.63 -2.91
C ALA A 106 -17.93 -8.36 -3.59
N ALA A 107 -17.63 -9.11 -4.65
CA ALA A 107 -16.41 -8.93 -5.43
C ALA A 107 -16.37 -7.57 -6.13
N THR A 108 -17.52 -7.10 -6.63
CA THR A 108 -17.66 -5.78 -7.25
C THR A 108 -17.33 -4.69 -6.23
N PHE A 109 -18.00 -4.68 -5.07
CA PHE A 109 -17.74 -3.67 -4.04
C PHE A 109 -16.30 -3.70 -3.52
N ALA A 110 -15.70 -4.89 -3.38
CA ALA A 110 -14.33 -5.00 -2.91
C ALA A 110 -13.30 -4.41 -3.88
N ILE A 111 -13.61 -4.32 -5.18
CA ILE A 111 -12.72 -3.72 -6.19
C ILE A 111 -13.13 -2.27 -6.49
N ASP A 112 -14.43 -2.01 -6.53
CA ASP A 112 -15.06 -0.76 -6.97
C ASP A 112 -15.67 -0.03 -5.76
N ASN A 113 -14.80 0.64 -5.00
CA ASN A 113 -15.19 1.53 -3.92
C ASN A 113 -14.20 2.68 -3.78
N LEU A 114 -14.61 3.70 -3.03
CA LEU A 114 -13.88 4.97 -2.97
C LEU A 114 -12.46 4.83 -2.41
N TRP A 115 -12.24 3.93 -1.45
CA TRP A 115 -10.91 3.68 -0.90
C TRP A 115 -9.93 3.20 -1.98
N VAL A 116 -10.35 2.25 -2.81
CA VAL A 116 -9.52 1.70 -3.88
C VAL A 116 -9.17 2.77 -4.90
N VAL A 117 -10.16 3.54 -5.37
CA VAL A 117 -9.93 4.57 -6.40
C VAL A 117 -9.02 5.67 -5.88
N GLU A 118 -9.25 6.16 -4.66
CA GLU A 118 -8.39 7.17 -4.05
C GLU A 118 -6.96 6.67 -3.85
N ARG A 119 -6.76 5.39 -3.50
CA ARG A 119 -5.40 4.81 -3.36
C ARG A 119 -4.72 4.57 -4.70
N LEU A 120 -5.45 4.18 -5.73
CA LEU A 120 -4.93 4.11 -7.10
C LEU A 120 -4.52 5.51 -7.59
N LEU A 121 -5.38 6.52 -7.42
CA LEU A 121 -5.07 7.90 -7.78
C LEU A 121 -3.96 8.52 -6.91
N GLN A 122 -3.74 8.04 -5.70
CA GLN A 122 -2.58 8.44 -4.89
C GLN A 122 -1.30 7.69 -5.29
N GLY A 123 -1.39 6.64 -6.11
CA GLY A 123 -0.25 5.81 -6.51
C GLY A 123 0.21 4.81 -5.45
N GLN A 124 -0.63 4.50 -4.44
CA GLN A 124 -0.31 3.60 -3.33
C GLN A 124 -0.61 2.13 -3.67
N TRP A 125 -0.06 1.65 -4.78
CA TRP A 125 -0.34 0.32 -5.34
C TRP A 125 0.03 -0.83 -4.39
N SER A 126 1.13 -0.70 -3.65
CA SER A 126 1.59 -1.74 -2.72
C SER A 126 0.70 -1.86 -1.49
N LEU A 127 0.11 -0.74 -1.04
CA LEU A 127 -0.88 -0.74 0.04
C LEU A 127 -2.14 -1.52 -0.36
N LEU A 128 -2.50 -1.52 -1.65
CA LEU A 128 -3.62 -2.32 -2.16
C LEU A 128 -3.40 -3.82 -1.96
N VAL A 129 -2.15 -4.30 -1.87
CA VAL A 129 -1.86 -5.71 -1.57
C VAL A 129 -2.35 -6.09 -0.17
N GLY A 130 -2.08 -5.23 0.83
CA GLY A 130 -2.61 -5.39 2.18
C GLY A 130 -4.14 -5.33 2.22
N TYR A 131 -4.74 -4.38 1.49
CA TYR A 131 -6.19 -4.27 1.34
C TYR A 131 -6.83 -5.53 0.71
N GLY A 132 -6.27 -6.03 -0.39
CA GLY A 132 -6.76 -7.20 -1.11
C GLY A 132 -6.62 -8.49 -0.30
N ALA A 133 -5.66 -8.54 0.62
CA ALA A 133 -5.49 -9.66 1.54
C ALA A 133 -6.58 -9.74 2.62
N LEU A 134 -7.26 -8.63 2.99
CA LEU A 134 -8.13 -8.58 4.17
C LEU A 134 -9.25 -9.62 4.17
N GLY A 135 -9.93 -9.83 3.03
CA GLY A 135 -11.00 -10.82 2.91
C GLY A 135 -10.47 -12.26 3.07
N HIS A 136 -9.28 -12.55 2.56
CA HIS A 136 -8.62 -13.83 2.75
C HIS A 136 -8.18 -14.06 4.19
N VAL A 137 -7.57 -13.05 4.80
CA VAL A 137 -7.11 -13.08 6.20
C VAL A 137 -8.29 -13.29 7.14
N ALA A 138 -9.42 -12.59 6.93
CA ALA A 138 -10.63 -12.75 7.74
C ALA A 138 -11.14 -14.20 7.74
N VAL A 139 -11.22 -14.83 6.55
CA VAL A 139 -11.65 -16.22 6.41
C VAL A 139 -10.67 -17.19 7.07
N VAL A 140 -9.36 -17.02 6.81
CA VAL A 140 -8.34 -17.92 7.36
C VAL A 140 -8.25 -17.79 8.88
N ALA A 141 -8.31 -16.58 9.41
CA ALA A 141 -8.31 -16.33 10.85
C ALA A 141 -9.54 -16.95 11.54
N ALA A 142 -10.72 -16.79 10.97
CA ALA A 142 -11.95 -17.41 11.49
C ALA A 142 -11.86 -18.95 11.48
N ARG A 143 -11.32 -19.54 10.42
CA ARG A 143 -11.12 -21.00 10.34
C ARG A 143 -10.07 -21.51 11.33
N LEU A 144 -8.95 -20.81 11.47
CA LEU A 144 -7.89 -21.15 12.43
C LEU A 144 -8.37 -20.99 13.88
N ARG A 145 -9.29 -20.07 14.14
CA ARG A 145 -9.92 -19.89 15.45
C ARG A 145 -10.68 -21.15 15.88
N ASN A 146 -11.42 -21.77 14.94
CA ASN A 146 -12.28 -22.92 15.20
C ASN A 146 -11.55 -24.27 15.03
N THR A 147 -10.74 -24.38 13.97
CA THR A 147 -10.02 -25.60 13.56
C THR A 147 -8.60 -25.25 13.08
N PRO A 148 -7.63 -25.14 13.99
CA PRO A 148 -6.24 -24.89 13.64
C PRO A 148 -5.68 -25.94 12.68
N SER A 149 -4.96 -25.52 11.65
CA SER A 149 -4.31 -26.42 10.69
C SER A 149 -3.02 -25.81 10.17
N ALA A 150 -2.03 -26.65 9.86
CA ALA A 150 -0.74 -26.20 9.32
C ALA A 150 -0.91 -25.43 7.98
N SER A 151 -1.79 -25.92 7.10
CA SER A 151 -2.10 -25.22 5.83
C SER A 151 -2.77 -23.87 6.06
N GLY A 152 -3.62 -23.74 7.10
CA GLY A 152 -4.23 -22.45 7.45
C GLY A 152 -3.18 -21.46 7.98
N TRP A 153 -2.22 -21.93 8.78
CA TRP A 153 -1.10 -21.10 9.24
C TRP A 153 -0.16 -20.69 8.09
N ALA A 154 0.11 -21.59 7.15
CA ALA A 154 0.87 -21.27 5.94
C ALA A 154 0.14 -20.22 5.08
N GLU A 155 -1.17 -20.39 4.87
CA GLU A 155 -1.99 -19.41 4.15
C GLU A 155 -2.02 -18.05 4.87
N LEU A 156 -2.14 -18.04 6.20
CA LEU A 156 -2.05 -16.80 6.98
C LEU A 156 -0.68 -16.15 6.83
N GLY A 157 0.40 -16.93 6.94
CA GLY A 157 1.76 -16.45 6.75
C GLY A 157 1.99 -15.80 5.38
N PHE A 158 1.45 -16.40 4.32
CA PHE A 158 1.47 -15.81 2.98
C PHE A 158 0.81 -14.44 2.94
N TRP A 159 -0.42 -14.31 3.47
CA TRP A 159 -1.15 -13.04 3.42
C TRP A 159 -0.56 -11.98 4.36
N LEU A 160 0.03 -12.38 5.50
CA LEU A 160 0.77 -11.48 6.37
C LEU A 160 2.02 -10.93 5.66
N ALA A 161 2.80 -11.79 4.99
CA ALA A 161 3.95 -11.36 4.22
C ALA A 161 3.56 -10.50 3.01
N ALA A 162 2.53 -10.88 2.26
CA ALA A 162 2.01 -10.11 1.13
C ALA A 162 1.53 -8.72 1.55
N GLY A 163 0.74 -8.63 2.64
CA GLY A 163 0.34 -7.35 3.22
C GLY A 163 1.54 -6.55 3.73
N GLY A 164 2.55 -7.23 4.27
CA GLY A 164 3.83 -6.65 4.72
C GLY A 164 4.78 -6.21 3.62
N LEU A 165 4.33 -6.12 2.37
CA LEU A 165 5.06 -5.42 1.30
C LEU A 165 5.30 -3.94 1.63
N VAL A 166 4.46 -3.35 2.48
CA VAL A 166 4.62 -2.02 3.08
C VAL A 166 4.18 -2.02 4.56
N PRO A 167 4.70 -1.10 5.41
CA PRO A 167 4.38 -1.08 6.84
C PRO A 167 2.88 -1.00 7.15
N THR A 168 2.15 -0.06 6.52
CA THR A 168 0.71 0.09 6.78
C THR A 168 -0.08 -1.13 6.31
N GLY A 169 0.31 -1.77 5.20
CA GLY A 169 -0.30 -3.00 4.73
C GLY A 169 -0.15 -4.15 5.72
N ALA A 170 1.05 -4.32 6.32
CA ALA A 170 1.31 -5.28 7.38
C ALA A 170 0.38 -5.04 8.58
N LEU A 171 0.23 -3.78 9.01
CA LEU A 171 -0.62 -3.43 10.13
C LEU A 171 -2.10 -3.71 9.85
N LEU A 172 -2.61 -3.44 8.64
CA LEU A 172 -3.98 -3.74 8.26
C LEU A 172 -4.31 -5.24 8.43
N VAL A 173 -3.47 -6.11 7.85
CA VAL A 173 -3.68 -7.56 7.93
C VAL A 173 -3.43 -8.11 9.34
N ALA A 174 -2.46 -7.56 10.07
CA ALA A 174 -2.14 -7.97 11.43
C ALA A 174 -3.23 -7.56 12.43
N VAL A 175 -3.79 -6.36 12.34
CA VAL A 175 -4.88 -5.90 13.21
C VAL A 175 -6.11 -6.78 13.01
N LEU A 176 -6.50 -7.06 11.76
CA LEU A 176 -7.66 -7.91 11.48
C LEU A 176 -7.43 -9.35 11.99
N ALA A 177 -6.31 -9.98 11.62
CA ALA A 177 -5.99 -11.33 12.05
C ALA A 177 -5.88 -11.43 13.57
N GLY A 178 -5.15 -10.49 14.18
CA GLY A 178 -4.90 -10.40 15.60
C GLY A 178 -6.20 -10.25 16.39
N LEU A 179 -7.12 -9.38 15.97
CA LEU A 179 -8.41 -9.24 16.64
C LEU A 179 -9.20 -10.56 16.66
N VAL A 180 -9.28 -11.25 15.52
CA VAL A 180 -10.03 -12.51 15.40
C VAL A 180 -9.37 -13.65 16.16
N LEU A 181 -8.04 -13.75 16.12
CA LEU A 181 -7.26 -14.83 16.73
C LEU A 181 -6.99 -14.61 18.24
N ALA A 182 -6.81 -13.37 18.69
CA ALA A 182 -6.55 -13.06 20.10
C ALA A 182 -7.84 -12.99 20.93
N ALA A 183 -9.00 -12.77 20.31
CA ALA A 183 -10.26 -12.70 21.04
C ALA A 183 -10.52 -14.00 21.85
N PRO A 184 -10.84 -13.90 23.16
CA PRO A 184 -11.01 -15.04 24.06
C PRO A 184 -11.94 -16.13 23.52
N GLY A 185 -11.64 -17.39 23.87
CA GLY A 185 -12.44 -18.57 23.53
C GLY A 185 -11.59 -19.77 23.11
N GLY A 186 -11.89 -20.93 23.70
CA GLY A 186 -11.19 -22.20 23.49
C GLY A 186 -9.93 -22.38 24.35
N ALA A 187 -9.54 -23.63 24.61
CA ALA A 187 -8.45 -24.00 25.53
C ALA A 187 -7.03 -23.60 25.07
N ARG A 188 -6.87 -23.01 23.88
CA ARG A 188 -5.57 -22.78 23.22
C ARG A 188 -5.38 -21.37 22.65
N TRP A 189 -6.13 -20.39 23.14
CA TRP A 189 -6.10 -19.02 22.60
C TRP A 189 -4.68 -18.41 22.65
N TRP A 190 -3.93 -18.61 23.73
CA TRP A 190 -2.55 -18.11 23.86
C TRP A 190 -1.58 -18.72 22.84
N ARG A 191 -1.69 -20.03 22.53
CA ARG A 191 -0.85 -20.70 21.52
C ARG A 191 -1.11 -20.14 20.13
N ARG A 192 -2.40 -19.91 19.83
CA ARG A 192 -2.86 -19.30 18.58
C ARG A 192 -2.34 -17.86 18.48
N THR A 193 -2.46 -17.07 19.54
CA THR A 193 -1.91 -15.71 19.58
C THR A 193 -0.39 -15.73 19.40
N ALA A 194 0.35 -16.59 20.11
CA ALA A 194 1.80 -16.69 19.98
C ALA A 194 2.24 -17.09 18.56
N ALA A 195 1.58 -18.07 17.94
CA ALA A 195 1.86 -18.47 16.56
C ALA A 195 1.59 -17.33 15.57
N PHE A 196 0.48 -16.62 15.72
CA PHE A 196 0.17 -15.43 14.94
C PHE A 196 1.23 -14.34 15.11
N THR A 197 1.59 -14.02 16.36
CA THR A 197 2.58 -12.99 16.68
C THR A 197 3.93 -13.31 16.05
N GLY A 198 4.38 -14.57 16.09
CA GLY A 198 5.61 -15.00 15.41
C GLY A 198 5.57 -14.72 13.90
N LEU A 199 4.48 -15.08 13.22
CA LEU A 199 4.33 -14.81 11.78
C LEU A 199 4.26 -13.30 11.47
N ALA A 200 3.55 -12.53 12.31
CA ALA A 200 3.43 -11.09 12.15
C ALA A 200 4.77 -10.38 12.34
N ILE A 201 5.60 -10.81 13.31
CA ILE A 201 6.96 -10.28 13.51
C ILE A 201 7.83 -10.56 12.29
N VAL A 202 7.82 -11.79 11.76
CA VAL A 202 8.60 -12.11 10.56
C VAL A 202 8.15 -11.28 9.37
N ALA A 203 6.84 -11.13 9.16
CA ALA A 203 6.27 -10.30 8.10
C ALA A 203 6.60 -8.81 8.23
N ALA A 204 6.71 -8.29 9.46
CA ALA A 204 7.05 -6.90 9.74
C ALA A 204 8.58 -6.64 9.84
N SER A 205 9.38 -7.69 9.89
CA SER A 205 10.81 -7.59 10.19
C SER A 205 11.61 -6.68 9.24
N PRO A 206 11.33 -6.57 7.92
CA PRO A 206 12.16 -5.73 7.04
C PRO A 206 12.13 -4.25 7.41
N TRP A 207 10.94 -3.68 7.61
CA TRP A 207 10.79 -2.26 7.96
C TRP A 207 11.06 -2.00 9.44
N ALA A 208 10.81 -2.97 10.33
CA ALA A 208 11.20 -2.87 11.73
C ALA A 208 12.73 -2.84 11.90
N ALA A 209 13.45 -3.72 11.19
CA ALA A 209 14.91 -3.70 11.16
C ALA A 209 15.45 -2.42 10.54
N ALA A 210 14.91 -1.98 9.40
CA ALA A 210 15.31 -0.71 8.78
C ALA A 210 15.03 0.49 9.70
N GLY A 211 13.93 0.51 10.46
CA GLY A 211 13.64 1.58 11.40
C GLY A 211 14.55 1.59 12.63
N LEU A 212 15.04 0.43 13.08
CA LEU A 212 15.97 0.31 14.22
C LEU A 212 17.43 0.60 13.85
N PHE A 213 17.83 0.25 12.62
CA PHE A 213 19.22 0.28 12.17
C PHE A 213 19.49 1.29 11.04
N GLY A 214 18.47 1.99 10.55
CA GLY A 214 18.60 3.04 9.55
C GLY A 214 19.23 4.31 10.12
N LEU A 215 19.55 5.26 9.24
CA LEU A 215 20.17 6.54 9.59
C LEU A 215 19.13 7.60 10.00
N CYS A 216 17.87 7.20 10.23
CA CYS A 216 16.81 8.12 10.57
C CYS A 216 17.10 8.82 11.91
N GLY A 217 17.49 10.10 11.83
CA GLY A 217 17.86 10.92 12.99
C GLY A 217 16.66 11.53 13.74
N PRO A 218 16.92 12.39 14.74
CA PRO A 218 15.89 13.10 15.51
C PRO A 218 14.96 14.00 14.68
N GLU A 219 15.33 14.30 13.43
CA GLU A 219 14.55 15.09 12.46
C GLU A 219 13.19 14.46 12.09
N LEU A 220 13.01 13.18 12.40
CA LEU A 220 11.71 12.48 12.37
C LEU A 220 10.63 13.19 13.23
N ALA A 221 11.04 13.91 14.28
CA ALA A 221 10.13 14.64 15.17
C ALA A 221 9.70 16.01 14.61
N ASP A 222 10.55 16.69 13.84
CA ASP A 222 10.35 18.09 13.42
C ASP A 222 9.21 18.24 12.38
N GLY A 223 8.94 17.22 11.58
CA GLY A 223 7.82 17.18 10.62
C GLY A 223 6.47 16.76 11.24
N GLY A 224 6.43 16.41 12.53
CA GLY A 224 5.31 15.73 13.17
C GLY A 224 4.01 16.55 13.17
N ALA A 225 4.08 17.82 13.55
CA ALA A 225 2.91 18.69 13.68
C ALA A 225 2.34 19.17 12.34
N ALA A 226 3.21 19.58 11.40
CA ALA A 226 2.79 19.97 10.06
C ALA A 226 2.17 18.79 9.30
N GLY A 227 2.69 17.57 9.50
CA GLY A 227 2.16 16.35 8.88
C GLY A 227 0.76 15.97 9.36
N ALA A 228 0.49 16.04 10.66
CA ALA A 228 -0.81 15.60 11.22
C ALA A 228 -2.00 16.39 10.65
N HIS A 229 -1.85 17.71 10.48
CA HIS A 229 -2.89 18.55 9.87
C HIS A 229 -2.95 18.40 8.35
N ALA A 230 -1.80 18.37 7.66
CA ALA A 230 -1.74 18.30 6.21
C ALA A 230 -2.30 16.99 5.63
N PHE A 231 -2.14 15.88 6.36
CA PHE A 231 -2.60 14.55 5.95
C PHE A 231 -3.95 14.15 6.54
N ALA A 232 -4.62 15.05 7.25
CA ALA A 232 -5.89 14.76 7.87
C ALA A 232 -7.00 14.46 6.84
N THR A 233 -7.88 13.52 7.21
CA THR A 233 -9.12 13.24 6.48
C THR A 233 -9.91 14.53 6.28
N ARG A 234 -10.37 14.77 5.07
CA ARG A 234 -11.20 15.93 4.75
C ARG A 234 -12.61 15.79 5.38
N PRO A 235 -12.98 16.66 6.35
CA PRO A 235 -14.25 16.54 7.07
C PRO A 235 -15.44 17.08 6.27
N ASP A 236 -15.21 17.81 5.18
CA ASP A 236 -16.22 18.52 4.41
C ASP A 236 -17.18 17.61 3.63
N ARG A 237 -17.00 16.28 3.70
CA ARG A 237 -17.85 15.29 3.01
C ARG A 237 -18.03 14.03 3.87
N ALA A 238 -19.20 13.42 3.76
CA ALA A 238 -19.51 12.12 4.38
C ALA A 238 -18.70 10.95 3.79
N GLY A 239 -17.82 11.20 2.81
CA GLY A 239 -17.05 10.19 2.09
C GLY A 239 -16.23 9.26 2.97
N TRP A 240 -15.79 9.68 4.16
CA TRP A 240 -15.10 8.77 5.10
C TRP A 240 -16.01 7.66 5.67
N LEU A 241 -17.32 7.90 5.77
CA LEU A 241 -18.32 6.86 6.05
C LEU A 241 -18.50 5.90 4.87
N ALA A 242 -18.07 6.29 3.67
CA ALA A 242 -18.10 5.51 2.43
C ALA A 242 -16.70 4.99 2.04
N LEU A 243 -15.79 4.89 3.01
CA LEU A 243 -14.39 4.45 2.87
C LEU A 243 -13.43 5.41 2.15
N GLY A 244 -13.88 6.61 1.78
CA GLY A 244 -13.05 7.66 1.16
C GLY A 244 -12.50 8.70 2.13
N GLY A 245 -12.26 9.90 1.62
CA GLY A 245 -11.85 11.07 2.40
C GLY A 245 -10.35 11.39 2.33
N ILE A 246 -9.69 11.03 1.23
CA ILE A 246 -8.26 11.35 1.04
C ILE A 246 -7.96 12.85 1.17
N TRP A 247 -6.86 13.17 1.86
CA TRP A 247 -6.38 14.54 2.05
C TRP A 247 -5.96 15.20 0.72
N ASN A 248 -5.44 14.43 -0.23
CA ASN A 248 -4.98 14.92 -1.52
C ASN A 248 -6.17 15.15 -2.49
N ALA A 249 -6.48 16.41 -2.79
CA ALA A 249 -7.57 16.77 -3.72
C ALA A 249 -7.34 16.23 -5.13
N GLY A 250 -6.07 16.10 -5.52
CA GLY A 250 -5.65 15.47 -6.77
C GLY A 250 -5.96 13.98 -6.82
N SER A 251 -6.27 13.34 -5.69
CA SER A 251 -6.59 11.91 -5.62
C SER A 251 -8.08 11.64 -5.40
N THR A 252 -8.90 12.68 -5.26
CA THR A 252 -10.36 12.54 -5.21
C THR A 252 -10.91 12.32 -6.62
N PRO A 253 -11.78 11.31 -6.84
CA PRO A 253 -12.48 11.12 -8.11
C PRO A 253 -13.40 12.29 -8.43
N ASP A 254 -13.65 12.56 -9.71
CA ASP A 254 -14.43 13.72 -10.15
C ASP A 254 -15.92 13.56 -9.84
N SER A 255 -16.46 12.34 -9.96
CA SER A 255 -17.82 11.97 -9.56
C SER A 255 -18.10 12.29 -8.09
N GLN A 256 -17.06 12.36 -7.27
CA GLN A 256 -17.15 12.61 -5.83
C GLN A 256 -17.08 14.09 -5.45
N ARG A 257 -16.99 15.00 -6.43
CA ARG A 257 -16.81 16.44 -6.19
C ARG A 257 -18.10 17.24 -5.99
N GLY A 258 -19.27 16.67 -6.28
CA GLY A 258 -20.56 17.37 -6.22
C GLY A 258 -21.67 16.58 -5.52
N ALA A 259 -22.92 16.94 -5.81
CA ALA A 259 -24.11 16.35 -5.20
C ALA A 259 -24.23 14.84 -5.45
N TRP A 260 -23.74 14.34 -6.59
CA TRP A 260 -23.67 12.91 -6.89
C TRP A 260 -22.86 12.15 -5.84
N GLY A 261 -21.66 12.61 -5.53
CA GLY A 261 -20.79 11.98 -4.55
C GLY A 261 -21.43 11.91 -3.17
N LEU A 262 -22.02 13.02 -2.72
CA LEU A 262 -22.77 13.03 -1.45
C LEU A 262 -23.93 12.03 -1.46
N ALA A 263 -24.71 11.96 -2.55
CA ALA A 263 -25.81 11.01 -2.67
C ALA A 263 -25.31 9.56 -2.68
N ALA A 264 -24.21 9.28 -3.38
CA ALA A 264 -23.58 7.96 -3.43
C ALA A 264 -23.05 7.53 -2.05
N ASP A 265 -22.37 8.43 -1.34
CA ASP A 265 -21.87 8.19 0.01
C ASP A 265 -23.02 7.86 0.97
N LEU A 266 -24.07 8.69 0.98
CA LEU A 266 -25.26 8.48 1.82
C LEU A 266 -26.00 7.18 1.46
N ALA A 267 -26.11 6.86 0.17
CA ALA A 267 -26.72 5.62 -0.28
C ALA A 267 -25.92 4.39 0.18
N LEU A 268 -24.60 4.41 0.06
CA LEU A 268 -23.74 3.33 0.55
C LEU A 268 -23.89 3.16 2.07
N VAL A 269 -23.83 4.25 2.83
CA VAL A 269 -24.00 4.23 4.29
C VAL A 269 -25.37 3.65 4.67
N ALA A 270 -26.44 4.07 3.99
CA ALA A 270 -27.79 3.55 4.23
C ALA A 270 -27.89 2.05 3.94
N LEU A 271 -27.33 1.58 2.82
CA LEU A 271 -27.31 0.16 2.45
C LEU A 271 -26.51 -0.69 3.45
N VAL A 272 -25.35 -0.20 3.89
CA VAL A 272 -24.50 -0.88 4.87
C VAL A 272 -25.19 -0.92 6.24
N ALA A 273 -25.78 0.18 6.70
CA ALA A 273 -26.53 0.24 7.94
C ALA A 273 -27.75 -0.70 7.91
N ALA A 274 -28.50 -0.72 6.81
CA ALA A 274 -29.61 -1.66 6.61
C ALA A 274 -29.13 -3.12 6.63
N GLY A 275 -28.05 -3.43 5.91
CA GLY A 275 -27.46 -4.77 5.88
C GLY A 275 -27.01 -5.23 7.27
N ALA A 276 -26.28 -4.37 7.99
CA ALA A 276 -25.84 -4.62 9.38
C ALA A 276 -27.02 -4.82 10.33
N PHE A 277 -28.06 -3.98 10.23
CA PHE A 277 -29.27 -4.11 11.03
C PHE A 277 -29.98 -5.43 10.78
N LEU A 278 -30.09 -5.86 9.52
CA LEU A 278 -30.71 -7.13 9.17
C LEU A 278 -29.85 -8.34 9.57
N LEU A 279 -28.52 -8.18 9.65
CA LEU A 279 -27.58 -9.21 10.13
C LEU A 279 -27.49 -9.30 11.65
N ARG A 280 -28.04 -8.35 12.42
CA ARG A 280 -27.87 -8.23 13.88
C ARG A 280 -28.07 -9.51 14.68
N ARG A 281 -29.00 -10.38 14.26
CA ARG A 281 -29.25 -11.67 14.92
C ARG A 281 -28.10 -12.67 14.68
N ARG A 282 -27.59 -12.74 13.44
CA ARG A 282 -26.45 -13.61 13.09
C ARG A 282 -25.14 -13.11 13.71
N LEU A 283 -24.93 -11.79 13.76
CA LEU A 283 -23.78 -11.19 14.43
C LEU A 283 -23.71 -11.59 15.92
N ARG A 284 -24.85 -11.72 16.60
CA ARG A 284 -24.90 -12.17 18.00
C ARG A 284 -24.56 -13.65 18.18
N GLN A 285 -24.67 -14.46 17.13
CA GLN A 285 -24.45 -15.90 17.17
C GLN A 285 -22.99 -16.28 16.84
N ASP A 286 -22.32 -15.50 15.99
CA ASP A 286 -20.94 -15.75 15.59
C ASP A 286 -20.02 -14.60 16.03
N ARG A 287 -19.12 -14.92 16.97
CA ARG A 287 -18.16 -13.96 17.53
C ARG A 287 -17.15 -13.45 16.50
N ALA A 288 -16.67 -14.29 15.58
CA ALA A 288 -15.75 -13.82 14.54
C ALA A 288 -16.46 -12.85 13.61
N PHE A 289 -17.71 -13.15 13.26
CA PHE A 289 -18.55 -12.28 12.44
C PHE A 289 -18.80 -10.92 13.13
N ALA A 290 -19.13 -10.92 14.43
CA ALA A 290 -19.29 -9.71 15.24
C ALA A 290 -18.02 -8.86 15.28
N LEU A 291 -16.85 -9.49 15.48
CA LEU A 291 -15.57 -8.79 15.56
C LEU A 291 -15.21 -8.06 14.26
N LEU A 292 -15.55 -8.64 13.10
CA LEU A 292 -15.35 -7.95 11.81
C LEU A 292 -16.19 -6.68 11.69
N PHE A 293 -17.45 -6.72 12.13
CA PHE A 293 -18.32 -5.54 12.14
C PHE A 293 -17.88 -4.51 13.18
N ALA A 294 -17.46 -4.95 14.37
CA ALA A 294 -16.93 -4.06 15.41
C ALA A 294 -15.65 -3.37 14.94
N LEU A 295 -14.74 -4.11 14.27
CA LEU A 295 -13.52 -3.55 13.69
C LEU A 295 -13.84 -2.52 12.62
N GLY A 296 -14.78 -2.83 11.71
CA GLY A 296 -15.18 -1.88 10.67
C GLY A 296 -15.80 -0.61 11.22
N LEU A 297 -16.68 -0.73 12.21
CA LEU A 297 -17.27 0.42 12.90
C LEU A 297 -16.19 1.24 13.62
N ALA A 298 -15.29 0.60 14.35
CA ALA A 298 -14.18 1.26 15.03
C ALA A 298 -13.25 1.99 14.05
N ALA A 299 -12.91 1.35 12.93
CA ALA A 299 -12.06 1.95 11.90
C ALA A 299 -12.70 3.22 11.32
N VAL A 300 -13.97 3.16 10.92
CA VAL A 300 -14.70 4.32 10.37
C VAL A 300 -14.83 5.43 11.42
N ALA A 301 -15.19 5.08 12.66
CA ALA A 301 -15.27 6.05 13.75
C ALA A 301 -13.93 6.73 14.04
N LEU A 302 -12.82 5.97 14.07
CA LEU A 302 -11.48 6.51 14.29
C LEU A 302 -11.03 7.42 13.14
N VAL A 303 -11.37 7.10 11.89
CA VAL A 303 -11.12 7.96 10.73
C VAL A 303 -11.90 9.27 10.82
N GLY A 304 -13.17 9.21 11.23
CA GLY A 304 -13.97 10.40 11.48
C GLY A 304 -13.40 11.25 12.63
N LEU A 305 -12.97 10.61 13.73
CA LEU A 305 -12.34 11.29 14.86
C LEU A 305 -11.01 11.93 14.45
N SER A 306 -10.20 11.29 13.60
CA SER A 306 -8.94 11.85 13.11
C SER A 306 -9.13 13.11 12.25
N ALA A 307 -10.33 13.37 11.75
CA ALA A 307 -10.67 14.60 11.04
C ALA A 307 -10.86 15.80 11.98
N THR A 308 -10.95 15.58 13.30
CA THR A 308 -11.13 16.66 14.28
C THR A 308 -9.82 17.37 14.61
N GLY A 309 -9.87 18.68 14.83
CA GLY A 309 -8.69 19.47 15.20
C GLY A 309 -8.02 18.97 16.47
N PHE A 310 -8.80 18.54 17.48
CA PHE A 310 -8.27 17.96 18.71
C PHE A 310 -7.45 16.70 18.44
N ALA A 311 -7.98 15.74 17.67
CA ALA A 311 -7.26 14.52 17.35
C ALA A 311 -5.98 14.80 16.55
N GLN A 312 -6.01 15.78 15.64
CA GLN A 312 -4.83 16.19 14.87
C GLN A 312 -3.75 16.80 15.77
N SER A 313 -4.11 17.70 16.69
CA SER A 313 -3.18 18.27 17.67
C SER A 313 -2.60 17.22 18.60
N SER A 314 -3.43 16.30 19.11
CA SER A 314 -2.95 15.20 19.96
C SER A 314 -2.02 14.25 19.21
N LEU A 315 -2.32 13.95 17.94
CA LEU A 315 -1.46 13.11 17.10
C LEU A 315 -0.13 13.82 16.77
N ALA A 316 -0.16 15.13 16.50
CA ALA A 316 1.03 15.94 16.31
C ALA A 316 1.96 15.88 17.53
N GLU A 317 1.42 16.08 18.73
CA GLU A 317 2.17 16.00 20.00
C GLU A 317 2.73 14.59 20.24
N ALA A 318 1.92 13.56 20.00
CA ALA A 318 2.35 12.17 20.13
C ALA A 318 3.45 11.82 19.12
N MET A 319 3.39 12.35 17.90
CA MET A 319 4.42 12.14 16.87
C MET A 319 5.73 12.87 17.20
N ALA A 320 5.67 14.03 17.86
CA ALA A 320 6.86 14.75 18.31
C ALA A 320 7.66 13.94 19.36
N THR A 321 6.98 13.16 20.21
CA THR A 321 7.63 12.31 21.21
C THR A 321 7.94 10.90 20.70
N THR A 322 7.05 10.35 19.86
CA THR A 322 7.15 8.99 19.31
C THR A 322 6.99 9.02 17.80
N PRO A 323 8.06 9.25 17.03
CA PRO A 323 7.95 9.42 15.58
C PRO A 323 7.38 8.22 14.83
N ALA A 324 7.49 7.02 15.40
CA ALA A 324 6.86 5.80 14.87
C ALA A 324 5.32 5.93 14.71
N LEU A 325 4.67 6.80 15.50
CA LEU A 325 3.24 7.10 15.36
C LEU A 325 2.91 7.86 14.08
N GLY A 326 3.92 8.32 13.32
CA GLY A 326 3.72 8.93 12.00
C GLY A 326 3.01 8.03 10.99
N VAL A 327 2.97 6.71 11.21
CA VAL A 327 2.14 5.78 10.42
C VAL A 327 0.63 6.05 10.56
N LEU A 328 0.21 6.69 11.66
CA LEU A 328 -1.18 7.03 11.95
C LEU A 328 -1.63 8.37 11.35
N ARG A 329 -0.69 9.20 10.85
CA ARG A 329 -0.98 10.54 10.31
C ARG A 329 -1.96 10.53 9.14
N ASP A 330 -1.96 9.44 8.38
CA ASP A 330 -2.80 9.22 7.21
C ASP A 330 -3.99 8.34 7.62
N GLY A 331 -4.93 8.96 8.34
CA GLY A 331 -6.03 8.27 9.04
C GLY A 331 -6.91 7.44 8.11
N GLN A 332 -7.23 7.97 6.92
CA GLN A 332 -8.11 7.31 5.96
C GLN A 332 -7.54 6.02 5.34
N LYS A 333 -6.25 5.70 5.55
CA LYS A 333 -5.74 4.35 5.23
C LYS A 333 -6.46 3.26 6.03
N TRP A 334 -6.81 3.55 7.28
CA TRP A 334 -7.41 2.59 8.21
C TRP A 334 -8.88 2.27 7.88
N ALA A 335 -9.56 3.09 7.07
CA ALA A 335 -10.90 2.80 6.56
C ALA A 335 -10.97 1.46 5.80
N ALA A 336 -9.85 0.99 5.23
CA ALA A 336 -9.74 -0.34 4.64
C ALA A 336 -10.25 -1.46 5.57
N LEU A 337 -10.04 -1.36 6.88
CA LEU A 337 -10.48 -2.38 7.84
C LEU A 337 -12.01 -2.57 7.88
N ALA A 338 -12.78 -1.59 7.38
CA ALA A 338 -14.23 -1.66 7.34
C ALA A 338 -14.79 -2.35 6.08
N TRP A 339 -14.01 -2.43 5.00
CA TRP A 339 -14.52 -2.99 3.74
C TRP A 339 -15.07 -4.42 3.86
N PRO A 340 -14.49 -5.35 4.65
CA PRO A 340 -15.05 -6.70 4.81
C PRO A 340 -16.46 -6.69 5.40
N ALA A 341 -16.72 -5.81 6.38
CA ALA A 341 -18.04 -5.65 6.99
C ALA A 341 -19.04 -5.05 6.00
N TYR A 342 -18.60 -4.06 5.20
CA TYR A 342 -19.42 -3.41 4.18
C TYR A 342 -19.82 -4.41 3.09
N ALA A 343 -18.86 -5.21 2.60
CA ALA A 343 -19.10 -6.27 1.63
C ALA A 343 -20.11 -7.31 2.15
N LEU A 344 -20.01 -7.72 3.42
CA LEU A 344 -20.95 -8.65 4.05
C LEU A 344 -22.35 -8.03 4.22
N ALA A 345 -22.44 -6.76 4.59
CA ALA A 345 -23.71 -6.05 4.72
C ALA A 345 -24.44 -5.92 3.36
N LEU A 346 -23.73 -5.50 2.31
CA LEU A 346 -24.26 -5.42 0.95
C LEU A 346 -24.66 -6.79 0.41
N SER A 347 -23.85 -7.82 0.68
CA SER A 347 -24.16 -9.21 0.32
C SER A 347 -25.45 -9.69 0.96
N TRP A 348 -25.71 -9.29 2.20
CA TRP A 348 -26.96 -9.63 2.87
C TRP A 348 -28.16 -8.93 2.24
N ILE A 349 -28.03 -7.66 1.84
CA ILE A 349 -29.05 -6.97 1.04
C ILE A 349 -29.31 -7.72 -0.27
N ALA A 350 -28.26 -8.13 -0.99
CA ALA A 350 -28.39 -8.93 -2.21
C ALA A 350 -29.11 -10.26 -1.97
N MET A 351 -28.81 -10.96 -0.88
CA MET A 351 -29.53 -12.19 -0.50
C MET A 351 -31.02 -11.94 -0.27
N ARG A 352 -31.38 -10.80 0.34
CA ARG A 352 -32.80 -10.42 0.54
C ARG A 352 -33.50 -10.04 -0.76
N ALA A 353 -32.77 -9.53 -1.74
CA ALA A 353 -33.27 -9.22 -3.09
C ALA A 353 -33.51 -10.48 -3.95
N LYS A 354 -33.04 -11.66 -3.51
CA LYS A 354 -33.27 -12.97 -4.16
C LYS A 354 -32.88 -12.94 -5.65
N GLN A 355 -33.83 -13.14 -6.57
CA GLN A 355 -33.58 -13.13 -8.02
C GLN A 355 -33.08 -11.76 -8.54
N TRP A 356 -33.29 -10.68 -7.79
CA TRP A 356 -32.82 -9.34 -8.13
C TRP A 356 -31.42 -9.02 -7.58
N ALA A 357 -30.73 -9.98 -6.96
CA ALA A 357 -29.38 -9.77 -6.41
C ALA A 357 -28.40 -9.14 -7.43
N CYS A 358 -28.48 -9.54 -8.70
CA CYS A 358 -27.64 -8.99 -9.76
C CYS A 358 -27.87 -7.49 -10.02
N ALA A 359 -29.06 -6.95 -9.71
CA ALA A 359 -29.35 -5.52 -9.87
C ALA A 359 -28.53 -4.63 -8.94
N LEU A 360 -27.94 -5.20 -7.87
CA LEU A 360 -27.06 -4.45 -6.96
C LEU A 360 -25.65 -4.25 -7.55
N VAL A 361 -25.24 -5.02 -8.56
CA VAL A 361 -23.95 -4.83 -9.25
C VAL A 361 -23.85 -3.45 -9.91
N PRO A 362 -24.77 -3.05 -10.82
CA PRO A 362 -24.71 -1.71 -11.41
C PRO A 362 -24.91 -0.61 -10.36
N VAL A 363 -25.70 -0.83 -9.30
CA VAL A 363 -25.83 0.13 -8.19
C VAL A 363 -24.47 0.38 -7.53
N VAL A 364 -23.71 -0.67 -7.22
CA VAL A 364 -22.37 -0.55 -6.62
C VAL A 364 -21.41 0.19 -7.56
N LEU A 365 -21.38 -0.16 -8.85
CA LEU A 365 -20.54 0.51 -9.85
C LEU A 365 -20.88 2.02 -9.99
N LEU A 366 -22.15 2.37 -9.86
CA LEU A 366 -22.61 3.76 -9.91
C LEU A 366 -22.24 4.56 -8.65
N LEU A 367 -21.87 3.92 -7.54
CA LEU A 367 -21.40 4.65 -6.36
C LEU A 367 -20.10 5.41 -6.67
N VAL A 368 -19.22 4.83 -7.48
CA VAL A 368 -17.94 5.43 -7.89
C VAL A 368 -17.67 5.11 -9.37
N PRO A 369 -18.42 5.70 -10.32
CA PRO A 369 -18.31 5.34 -11.74
C PRO A 369 -16.90 5.55 -12.30
N ASP A 370 -16.18 6.53 -11.76
CA ASP A 370 -14.79 6.82 -12.12
C ASP A 370 -13.86 5.65 -11.82
N ALA A 371 -14.18 4.75 -10.89
CA ALA A 371 -13.36 3.58 -10.56
C ALA A 371 -13.01 2.73 -11.79
N LEU A 372 -13.88 2.77 -12.81
CA LEU A 372 -13.70 2.08 -14.07
C LEU A 372 -12.78 2.85 -15.01
N TRP A 373 -12.14 2.11 -15.92
CA TRP A 373 -11.31 2.68 -16.99
C TRP A 373 -10.15 3.55 -16.48
N GLY A 374 -9.50 3.14 -15.38
CA GLY A 374 -8.31 3.82 -14.87
C GLY A 374 -8.62 5.17 -14.22
N ALA A 375 -9.57 5.23 -13.29
CA ALA A 375 -10.02 6.48 -12.68
C ALA A 375 -10.55 7.49 -13.72
N GLY A 376 -11.39 7.04 -14.66
CA GLY A 376 -11.86 7.86 -15.77
C GLY A 376 -10.77 8.27 -16.78
N GLY A 377 -9.78 7.41 -17.02
CA GLY A 377 -8.67 7.67 -17.95
C GLY A 377 -7.46 8.39 -17.33
N ARG A 378 -7.49 8.69 -16.04
CA ARG A 378 -6.44 9.45 -15.35
C ARG A 378 -5.19 8.61 -15.10
N LEU A 379 -5.35 7.32 -14.83
CA LEU A 379 -4.26 6.35 -14.67
C LEU A 379 -3.70 5.97 -16.04
N ALA A 380 -2.72 6.74 -16.52
CA ALA A 380 -2.06 6.51 -17.80
C ALA A 380 -0.56 6.24 -17.59
N PRO A 381 0.05 5.35 -18.39
CA PRO A 381 1.48 5.13 -18.35
C PRO A 381 2.22 6.29 -19.02
N VAL A 382 3.48 6.50 -18.62
CA VAL A 382 4.43 7.42 -19.25
C VAL A 382 5.58 6.64 -19.88
N ARG A 383 6.33 7.27 -20.78
CA ARG A 383 7.59 6.71 -21.29
C ARG A 383 8.73 7.59 -20.80
N TYR A 384 9.71 6.98 -20.15
CA TYR A 384 10.90 7.70 -19.73
C TYR A 384 11.71 8.14 -20.97
N PRO A 385 12.15 9.41 -21.05
CA PRO A 385 13.09 9.85 -22.08
C PRO A 385 14.43 9.11 -21.96
N ASN A 386 15.17 9.02 -23.07
CA ASN A 386 16.46 8.33 -23.11
C ASN A 386 17.51 8.96 -22.19
N ASP A 387 17.44 10.27 -21.97
CA ASP A 387 18.31 11.09 -21.12
C ASP A 387 18.49 10.45 -19.72
N TRP A 388 17.41 9.89 -19.17
CA TRP A 388 17.44 9.18 -17.88
C TRP A 388 18.35 7.95 -17.88
N PHE A 389 18.36 7.19 -18.99
CA PHE A 389 19.17 6.00 -19.14
C PHE A 389 20.63 6.33 -19.45
N GLU A 390 20.87 7.46 -20.12
CA GLU A 390 22.23 8.01 -20.31
C GLU A 390 22.84 8.46 -18.98
N VAL A 391 22.11 9.27 -18.20
CA VAL A 391 22.51 9.67 -16.83
C VAL A 391 22.81 8.44 -15.97
N ARG A 392 21.91 7.44 -16.00
CA ARG A 392 22.13 6.18 -15.29
C ARG A 392 23.44 5.50 -15.69
N SER A 393 23.77 5.50 -16.98
CA SER A 393 24.96 4.80 -17.50
C SER A 393 26.25 5.54 -17.10
N LEU A 394 26.24 6.87 -17.11
CA LEU A 394 27.35 7.71 -16.68
C LEU A 394 27.62 7.57 -15.18
N VAL A 395 26.58 7.63 -14.36
CA VAL A 395 26.69 7.50 -12.90
C VAL A 395 27.06 6.06 -12.50
N ALA A 396 26.59 5.05 -13.24
CA ALA A 396 26.98 3.65 -13.02
C ALA A 396 28.47 3.38 -13.30
N ALA A 397 29.10 4.17 -14.16
CA ALA A 397 30.50 4.00 -14.52
C ALA A 397 31.46 4.43 -13.39
N ASP A 398 31.01 5.28 -12.47
CA ASP A 398 31.79 5.72 -11.31
C ASP A 398 30.93 5.77 -10.03
N PRO A 399 30.53 4.59 -9.51
CA PRO A 399 29.65 4.49 -8.33
C PRO A 399 30.35 4.94 -7.04
N SER A 400 31.68 5.04 -7.04
CA SER A 400 32.48 5.57 -5.94
C SER A 400 32.41 7.08 -5.80
N HIS A 401 31.93 7.79 -6.83
CA HIS A 401 31.90 9.26 -6.86
C HIS A 401 30.72 9.85 -6.07
N GLY A 402 30.37 9.25 -4.94
CA GLY A 402 29.43 9.80 -3.97
C GLY A 402 27.94 9.72 -4.37
N ALA A 403 27.12 10.39 -3.56
CA ALA A 403 25.68 10.51 -3.76
C ALA A 403 25.34 11.53 -4.86
N LEU A 404 24.13 11.41 -5.38
CA LEU A 404 23.56 12.32 -6.38
C LEU A 404 22.52 13.24 -5.74
N LEU A 405 22.60 14.53 -6.06
CA LEU A 405 21.59 15.53 -5.74
C LEU A 405 20.78 15.88 -6.99
N THR A 406 19.46 15.82 -6.89
CA THR A 406 18.57 16.34 -7.93
C THR A 406 18.21 17.80 -7.65
N VAL A 407 18.21 18.64 -8.69
CA VAL A 407 17.89 20.06 -8.64
C VAL A 407 16.72 20.33 -9.59
N PRO A 408 15.59 20.88 -9.11
CA PRO A 408 15.37 21.47 -7.79
C PRO A 408 15.41 20.43 -6.66
N VAL A 409 15.90 20.84 -5.50
CA VAL A 409 16.02 19.91 -4.36
C VAL A 409 14.65 19.59 -3.80
N GLY A 410 14.34 18.30 -3.67
CA GLY A 410 13.05 17.83 -3.18
C GLY A 410 12.76 16.42 -3.65
N ILE A 411 11.57 15.93 -3.30
CA ILE A 411 11.09 14.61 -3.75
C ILE A 411 9.92 14.72 -4.73
N THR A 412 9.35 15.90 -4.93
CA THR A 412 8.17 16.10 -5.78
C THR A 412 8.60 16.67 -7.13
N ARG A 413 8.14 16.07 -8.23
CA ARG A 413 8.49 16.40 -9.61
C ARG A 413 7.25 16.70 -10.45
N GLN A 414 7.41 17.54 -11.46
CA GLN A 414 6.40 17.82 -12.48
C GLN A 414 7.06 17.89 -13.86
N TYR A 415 7.35 16.72 -14.44
CA TYR A 415 8.02 16.66 -15.73
C TYR A 415 7.09 17.02 -16.90
N ASP A 416 7.57 17.85 -17.82
CA ASP A 416 6.86 18.19 -19.06
C ASP A 416 6.51 16.95 -19.90
N TRP A 417 7.46 16.02 -20.06
CA TRP A 417 7.27 14.77 -20.79
C TRP A 417 6.31 13.79 -20.09
N ALA A 418 6.03 13.99 -18.80
CA ALA A 418 5.02 13.25 -18.04
C ALA A 418 3.70 14.03 -17.93
N GLY A 419 3.48 15.05 -18.75
CA GLY A 419 2.26 15.86 -18.77
C GLY A 419 2.10 16.79 -17.57
N ARG A 420 3.21 17.23 -16.94
CA ARG A 420 3.25 18.08 -15.73
C ARG A 420 2.45 17.53 -14.55
N ARG A 421 2.36 16.21 -14.49
CA ARG A 421 1.66 15.51 -13.41
C ARG A 421 2.60 15.43 -12.21
N THR A 422 2.10 15.75 -11.02
CA THR A 422 2.88 15.63 -9.79
C THR A 422 3.22 14.16 -9.54
N SER A 423 4.50 13.84 -9.38
CA SER A 423 4.99 12.51 -8.96
C SER A 423 6.11 12.64 -7.95
N ILE A 424 6.40 11.58 -7.21
CA ILE A 424 7.67 11.51 -6.49
C ILE A 424 8.84 11.29 -7.48
N ASP A 425 10.04 11.68 -7.08
CA ASP A 425 11.25 11.62 -7.89
C ASP A 425 11.60 10.18 -8.28
N PRO A 426 11.75 9.85 -9.58
CA PRO A 426 12.16 8.52 -10.01
C PRO A 426 13.64 8.23 -9.80
N ALA A 427 14.50 9.24 -9.60
CA ALA A 427 15.95 9.07 -9.49
C ALA A 427 16.40 8.02 -8.47
N PRO A 428 15.88 7.96 -7.22
CA PRO A 428 16.29 6.96 -6.23
C PRO A 428 16.00 5.51 -6.64
N ARG A 429 15.00 5.31 -7.51
CA ARG A 429 14.67 3.98 -8.04
C ARG A 429 15.36 3.69 -9.36
N LEU A 430 15.74 4.71 -10.13
CA LEU A 430 16.30 4.55 -11.48
C LEU A 430 17.83 4.54 -11.50
N LEU A 431 18.48 5.17 -10.52
CA LEU A 431 19.93 5.35 -10.49
C LEU A 431 20.60 4.36 -9.52
N PRO A 432 21.81 3.87 -9.84
CA PRO A 432 22.52 2.86 -9.04
C PRO A 432 23.37 3.46 -7.91
N VAL A 433 23.11 4.71 -7.53
CA VAL A 433 23.82 5.42 -6.45
C VAL A 433 22.82 6.00 -5.46
N PRO A 434 23.22 6.30 -4.22
CA PRO A 434 22.36 7.01 -3.28
C PRO A 434 21.91 8.36 -3.85
N VAL A 435 20.62 8.67 -3.77
CA VAL A 435 20.07 9.97 -4.17
C VAL A 435 19.64 10.74 -2.93
N ALA A 436 20.18 11.94 -2.74
CA ALA A 436 19.80 12.80 -1.62
C ALA A 436 18.35 13.26 -1.78
N GLN A 437 17.50 12.95 -0.80
CA GLN A 437 16.09 13.30 -0.79
C GLN A 437 15.76 14.11 0.46
N SER A 438 15.08 15.26 0.33
CA SER A 438 14.70 16.06 1.52
C SER A 438 13.52 15.46 2.27
N GLY A 439 12.71 14.66 1.56
CA GLY A 439 11.44 14.13 2.07
C GLY A 439 10.34 15.19 2.18
N ASP A 440 10.61 16.45 1.83
CA ASP A 440 9.66 17.54 1.97
C ASP A 440 8.49 17.35 1.01
N LEU A 441 7.28 17.54 1.51
CA LEU A 441 6.05 17.41 0.72
C LEU A 441 5.34 18.76 0.66
N VAL A 442 4.96 19.17 -0.56
CA VAL A 442 4.15 20.37 -0.75
C VAL A 442 2.67 19.95 -0.72
N VAL A 443 1.97 20.29 0.36
CA VAL A 443 0.55 19.99 0.55
C VAL A 443 -0.23 21.29 0.60
N ALA A 444 -1.12 21.51 -0.39
CA ALA A 444 -1.93 22.72 -0.51
C ALA A 444 -1.12 24.04 -0.44
N GLY A 445 0.11 24.03 -0.99
CA GLY A 445 1.01 25.19 -0.98
C GLY A 445 1.88 25.34 0.27
N ALA A 446 1.64 24.55 1.32
CA ALA A 446 2.48 24.50 2.51
C ALA A 446 3.53 23.38 2.40
N VAL A 447 4.76 23.65 2.84
CA VAL A 447 5.82 22.65 2.90
C VAL A 447 5.71 21.91 4.23
N VAL A 448 5.51 20.59 4.16
CA VAL A 448 5.64 19.67 5.28
C VAL A 448 7.08 19.14 5.27
N PRO A 449 7.91 19.50 6.27
CA PRO A 449 9.30 19.05 6.32
C PRO A 449 9.40 17.52 6.34
N GLY A 450 10.32 16.98 5.55
CA GLY A 450 10.67 15.57 5.55
C GLY A 450 11.78 15.22 6.53
N GLU A 451 12.35 14.02 6.39
CA GLU A 451 13.42 13.50 7.26
C GLU A 451 14.83 13.59 6.64
N GLY A 452 14.98 14.27 5.49
CA GLY A 452 16.22 14.25 4.72
C GLY A 452 17.23 15.35 5.06
N ALA A 453 18.06 15.12 6.09
CA ALA A 453 19.11 16.04 6.52
C ALA A 453 20.04 16.46 5.37
N LEU A 454 20.58 15.47 4.65
CA LEU A 454 21.58 15.67 3.60
C LEU A 454 21.05 16.59 2.50
N ALA A 455 19.86 16.29 1.97
CA ALA A 455 19.28 17.09 0.91
C ALA A 455 18.90 18.50 1.38
N ARG A 456 18.50 18.70 2.65
CA ARG A 456 18.25 20.05 3.18
C ARG A 456 19.52 20.88 3.30
N ARG A 457 20.64 20.29 3.76
CA ARG A 457 21.95 20.94 3.76
C ARG A 457 22.38 21.28 2.34
N ALA A 458 22.26 20.33 1.42
CA ALA A 458 22.53 20.55 0.00
C ALA A 458 21.65 21.65 -0.62
N ALA A 459 20.36 21.73 -0.26
CA ALA A 459 19.47 22.80 -0.68
C ALA A 459 19.91 24.18 -0.14
N ALA A 460 20.46 24.24 1.07
CA ALA A 460 21.06 25.46 1.60
C ALA A 460 22.34 25.83 0.82
N HIS A 461 23.17 24.85 0.46
CA HIS A 461 24.35 25.05 -0.38
C HIS A 461 24.00 25.58 -1.78
N VAL A 462 22.96 25.02 -2.42
CA VAL A 462 22.44 25.51 -3.71
C VAL A 462 21.96 26.96 -3.59
N ARG A 463 21.13 27.26 -2.58
CA ARG A 463 20.62 28.63 -2.36
C ARG A 463 21.72 29.65 -2.06
N ALA A 464 22.76 29.25 -1.33
CA ALA A 464 23.89 30.10 -1.00
C ALA A 464 24.91 30.23 -2.14
N GLY A 465 24.76 29.48 -3.25
CA GLY A 465 25.77 29.44 -4.31
C GLY A 465 27.12 28.88 -3.82
N ALA A 466 27.08 27.86 -2.97
CA ALA A 466 28.28 27.25 -2.41
C ALA A 466 29.15 26.55 -3.47
N GLY A 467 30.46 26.46 -3.23
CA GLY A 467 31.40 25.80 -4.15
C GLY A 467 31.37 24.28 -4.04
N PRO A 468 32.03 23.57 -4.98
CA PRO A 468 32.08 22.10 -5.00
C PRO A 468 32.62 21.49 -3.70
N GLU A 469 33.41 22.23 -2.92
CA GLU A 469 33.99 21.82 -1.64
C GLU A 469 32.88 21.44 -0.62
N ARG A 470 31.83 22.25 -0.53
CA ARG A 470 30.72 22.01 0.40
C ARG A 470 29.89 20.78 0.04
N PHE A 471 29.70 20.54 -1.25
CA PHE A 471 29.02 19.33 -1.72
C PHE A 471 29.89 18.09 -1.50
N ALA A 472 31.21 18.21 -1.66
CA ALA A 472 32.13 17.12 -1.38
C ALA A 472 32.13 16.73 0.10
N GLU A 473 32.11 17.71 1.03
CA GLU A 473 31.97 17.49 2.49
C GLU A 473 30.72 16.64 2.83
N ASP A 474 29.62 16.88 2.12
CA ASP A 474 28.36 16.14 2.24
C ASP A 474 28.34 14.82 1.43
N SER A 475 29.49 14.41 0.85
CA SER A 475 29.61 13.22 0.00
C SER A 475 28.74 13.25 -1.27
N ILE A 476 28.40 14.45 -1.77
CA ILE A 476 27.67 14.65 -3.02
C ILE A 476 28.68 14.87 -4.15
N GLY A 477 28.80 13.89 -5.04
CA GLY A 477 29.67 13.98 -6.21
C GLY A 477 28.95 14.18 -7.54
N TRP A 478 27.62 14.03 -7.57
CA TRP A 478 26.81 14.27 -8.76
C TRP A 478 25.69 15.27 -8.49
N VAL A 479 25.45 16.17 -9.44
CA VAL A 479 24.31 17.09 -9.42
C VAL A 479 23.54 16.94 -10.74
N LEU A 480 22.30 16.50 -10.67
CA LEU A 480 21.40 16.35 -11.81
C LEU A 480 20.40 17.50 -11.80
N VAL A 481 20.47 18.38 -12.80
CA VAL A 481 19.63 19.56 -12.91
C VAL A 481 18.53 19.33 -13.94
N GLU A 482 17.28 19.52 -13.54
CA GLU A 482 16.12 19.58 -14.43
C GLU A 482 16.16 20.88 -15.25
N ARG A 483 16.22 20.76 -16.58
CA ARG A 483 16.49 21.91 -17.45
C ARG A 483 15.37 22.94 -17.51
N ASP A 484 14.12 22.49 -17.43
CA ASP A 484 12.96 23.36 -17.33
C ASP A 484 12.93 24.16 -16.01
N GLN A 485 13.72 23.75 -15.01
CA GLN A 485 13.85 24.42 -13.72
C GLN A 485 15.11 25.31 -13.64
N LEU A 486 16.03 25.25 -14.61
CA LEU A 486 17.26 26.07 -14.63
C LEU A 486 16.97 27.56 -14.51
N SER A 487 15.97 28.07 -15.22
CA SER A 487 15.61 29.49 -15.19
C SER A 487 15.01 29.95 -13.87
N ALA A 488 14.53 29.02 -13.04
CA ALA A 488 14.02 29.31 -11.71
C ALA A 488 15.11 29.32 -10.63
N LEU A 489 16.33 28.88 -10.96
CA LEU A 489 17.45 28.89 -10.01
C LEU A 489 17.98 30.32 -9.80
N PRO A 490 18.39 30.68 -8.58
CA PRO A 490 18.98 31.98 -8.31
C PRO A 490 20.33 32.12 -9.06
N PRO A 491 20.74 33.34 -9.46
CA PRO A 491 22.02 33.56 -10.16
C PRO A 491 23.24 32.97 -9.42
N ALA A 492 23.23 33.01 -8.09
CA ALA A 492 24.28 32.41 -7.27
C ALA A 492 24.37 30.88 -7.42
N ALA A 493 23.24 30.19 -7.59
CA ALA A 493 23.22 28.75 -7.84
C ALA A 493 23.76 28.42 -9.24
N LEU A 494 23.40 29.20 -10.25
CA LEU A 494 23.93 29.05 -11.61
C LEU A 494 25.45 29.28 -11.66
N ALA A 495 25.94 30.33 -11.00
CA ALA A 495 27.36 30.60 -10.86
C ALA A 495 28.10 29.47 -10.10
N ALA A 496 27.45 28.86 -9.11
CA ALA A 496 27.99 27.71 -8.41
C ALA A 496 28.09 26.47 -9.31
N LEU A 497 27.05 26.16 -10.08
CA LEU A 497 27.03 25.04 -11.04
C LEU A 497 28.13 25.17 -12.10
N ALA A 498 28.49 26.40 -12.50
CA ALA A 498 29.59 26.64 -13.44
C ALA A 498 30.98 26.21 -12.91
N ARG A 499 31.12 25.94 -11.61
CA ARG A 499 32.33 25.37 -10.99
C ARG A 499 32.35 23.84 -10.98
N PHE A 500 31.25 23.20 -11.36
CA PHE A 500 31.18 21.74 -11.55
C PHE A 500 31.54 21.39 -13.00
N GLU A 501 32.02 20.17 -13.21
CA GLU A 501 32.27 19.65 -14.55
C GLU A 501 30.92 19.25 -15.18
N LEU A 502 30.52 19.91 -16.26
CA LEU A 502 29.36 19.51 -17.05
C LEU A 502 29.71 18.25 -17.85
N VAL A 503 29.22 17.09 -17.40
CA VAL A 503 29.49 15.80 -18.05
C VAL A 503 28.54 15.56 -19.21
N ARG A 504 27.26 15.94 -19.05
CA ARG A 504 26.25 15.77 -20.07
C ARG A 504 25.21 16.87 -19.99
N SER A 505 24.78 17.35 -21.15
CA SER A 505 23.65 18.27 -21.31
C SER A 505 22.72 17.71 -22.37
N ASP A 506 21.46 17.51 -22.01
CA ASP A 506 20.43 16.86 -22.82
C ASP A 506 19.21 17.76 -23.02
N GLN A 507 18.11 17.21 -23.55
CA GLN A 507 16.86 17.95 -23.67
C GLN A 507 16.26 18.24 -22.28
N HIS A 508 16.27 17.26 -21.38
CA HIS A 508 15.57 17.35 -20.10
C HIS A 508 16.50 17.58 -18.90
N PHE A 509 17.76 17.13 -18.97
CA PHE A 509 18.66 17.14 -17.83
C PHE A 509 20.05 17.65 -18.18
N ASP A 510 20.68 18.33 -17.21
CA ASP A 510 22.11 18.58 -17.19
C ASP A 510 22.74 17.80 -16.02
N LEU A 511 23.71 16.94 -16.33
CA LEU A 511 24.46 16.16 -15.34
C LEU A 511 25.82 16.82 -15.11
N TYR A 512 26.04 17.24 -13.88
CA TYR A 512 27.27 17.81 -13.40
C TYR A 512 27.99 16.84 -12.47
N ARG A 513 29.31 16.76 -12.60
CA ARG A 513 30.21 16.04 -11.72
C ARG A 513 30.98 17.00 -10.85
N ASN A 514 31.08 16.69 -9.57
CA ASN A 514 31.97 17.41 -8.66
C ASN A 514 33.42 17.12 -9.07
N PRO A 515 34.24 18.13 -9.42
CA PRO A 515 35.63 17.91 -9.82
C PRO A 515 36.50 17.45 -8.64
N LEU A 516 36.04 17.64 -7.41
CA LEU A 516 36.70 17.13 -6.21
C LEU A 516 36.23 15.71 -5.93
N THR A 517 37.15 14.85 -5.50
CA THR A 517 36.78 13.52 -4.98
C THR A 517 35.87 13.73 -3.76
N PRO A 518 34.62 13.25 -3.79
CA PRO A 518 33.73 13.40 -2.65
C PRO A 518 34.28 12.59 -1.47
N TRP A 519 33.89 13.00 -0.27
CA TRP A 519 34.16 12.19 0.90
C TRP A 519 33.38 10.87 0.76
N PRO A 520 33.89 9.75 1.28
CA PRO A 520 33.15 8.49 1.24
C PRO A 520 31.79 8.67 1.90
N VAL A 521 30.72 8.28 1.19
CA VAL A 521 29.37 8.26 1.77
C VAL A 521 29.43 7.44 3.07
N PRO A 522 28.97 7.97 4.22
CA PRO A 522 29.01 7.24 5.48
C PRO A 522 28.38 5.86 5.32
N ALA A 523 29.19 4.81 5.44
CA ALA A 523 28.74 3.46 5.25
C ALA A 523 27.84 3.05 6.43
N VAL A 524 26.68 2.45 6.12
CA VAL A 524 25.88 1.78 7.13
C VAL A 524 26.71 0.63 7.71
N PRO A 525 26.77 0.46 9.05
CA PRO A 525 27.58 -0.60 9.66
C PRO A 525 27.23 -1.98 9.07
N ASP A 526 28.23 -2.78 8.73
CA ASP A 526 28.02 -4.09 8.09
C ASP A 526 27.09 -5.01 8.88
N ALA A 527 27.13 -4.93 10.21
CA ALA A 527 26.22 -5.67 11.09
C ALA A 527 24.76 -5.27 10.88
N ALA A 528 24.47 -3.97 10.80
CA ALA A 528 23.14 -3.44 10.49
C ALA A 528 22.66 -3.92 9.11
N ARG A 529 23.51 -3.80 8.09
CA ARG A 529 23.20 -4.28 6.73
C ARG A 529 22.86 -5.76 6.72
N ARG A 530 23.66 -6.61 7.40
CA ARG A 530 23.38 -8.06 7.51
C ARG A 530 22.04 -8.36 8.16
N VAL A 531 21.68 -7.67 9.24
CA VAL A 531 20.40 -7.86 9.93
C VAL A 531 19.23 -7.48 9.03
N VAL A 532 19.31 -6.34 8.33
CA VAL A 532 18.24 -5.89 7.43
C VAL A 532 18.08 -6.83 6.24
N VAL A 533 19.18 -7.30 5.64
CA VAL A 533 19.13 -8.30 4.56
C VAL A 533 18.53 -9.63 5.07
N ALA A 534 18.91 -10.10 6.25
CA ALA A 534 18.33 -11.31 6.84
C ALA A 534 16.82 -11.17 7.08
N ALA A 535 16.35 -9.99 7.52
CA ALA A 535 14.93 -9.70 7.67
C ALA A 535 14.17 -9.76 6.33
N HIS A 536 14.76 -9.22 5.25
CA HIS A 536 14.19 -9.33 3.90
C HIS A 536 14.10 -10.77 3.42
N LEU A 537 15.15 -11.57 3.65
CA LEU A 537 15.15 -12.99 3.29
C LEU A 537 14.13 -13.79 4.10
N ALA A 538 13.97 -13.51 5.39
CA ALA A 538 12.96 -14.15 6.24
C ALA A 538 11.53 -13.81 5.78
N TRP A 539 11.28 -12.54 5.42
CA TRP A 539 10.02 -12.11 4.82
C TRP A 539 9.74 -12.82 3.49
N ALA A 540 10.74 -12.88 2.59
CA ALA A 540 10.61 -13.54 1.30
C ALA A 540 10.36 -15.06 1.45
N ALA A 541 11.04 -15.71 2.39
CA ALA A 541 10.82 -17.11 2.73
C ALA A 541 9.42 -17.35 3.29
N LEU A 542 8.91 -16.46 4.15
CA LEU A 542 7.54 -16.55 4.66
C LEU A 542 6.51 -16.46 3.53
N LEU A 543 6.71 -15.53 2.58
CA LEU A 543 5.86 -15.40 1.40
C LEU A 543 5.88 -16.68 0.54
N ALA A 544 7.06 -17.18 0.18
CA ALA A 544 7.21 -18.34 -0.69
C ALA A 544 6.71 -19.65 -0.04
N CYS A 545 7.14 -19.93 1.20
CA CYS A 545 6.73 -21.12 1.94
C CYS A 545 5.24 -21.09 2.29
N GLY A 546 4.70 -19.91 2.62
CA GLY A 546 3.26 -19.73 2.85
C GLY A 546 2.44 -20.09 1.62
N ALA A 547 2.85 -19.61 0.43
CA ALA A 547 2.20 -19.95 -0.84
C ALA A 547 2.27 -21.46 -1.13
N ALA A 548 3.46 -22.06 -1.01
CA ALA A 548 3.66 -23.50 -1.25
C ALA A 548 2.82 -24.36 -0.29
N GLY A 549 2.82 -24.02 1.01
CA GLY A 549 2.05 -24.74 2.03
C GLY A 549 0.54 -24.62 1.85
N ALA A 550 0.06 -23.47 1.38
CA ALA A 550 -1.36 -23.28 1.05
C ALA A 550 -1.79 -24.09 -0.18
N LEU A 551 -0.91 -24.27 -1.17
CA LEU A 551 -1.17 -25.02 -2.40
C LEU A 551 -1.07 -26.53 -2.22
N TRP A 552 -0.11 -27.02 -1.44
CA TRP A 552 0.16 -28.46 -1.29
C TRP A 552 -1.07 -29.26 -0.82
N ARG A 553 -1.83 -28.73 0.15
CA ARG A 553 -3.03 -29.44 0.65
C ARG A 553 -4.24 -29.36 -0.30
N ARG A 554 -4.32 -28.36 -1.20
CA ARG A 554 -5.38 -28.34 -2.23
C ARG A 554 -5.24 -29.50 -3.22
N ARG A 555 -4.04 -30.07 -3.33
CA ARG A 555 -3.73 -31.22 -4.20
C ARG A 555 -3.74 -32.55 -3.46
N ALA A 556 -3.64 -32.59 -2.13
CA ALA A 556 -3.69 -33.82 -1.35
C ALA A 556 -5.12 -34.40 -1.33
N PRO A 557 -5.39 -35.54 -1.97
CA PRO A 557 -6.67 -36.22 -1.86
C PRO A 557 -6.72 -36.94 -0.51
N GLY A 558 -7.64 -36.57 0.39
CA GLY A 558 -7.87 -37.37 1.60
C GLY A 558 -8.41 -36.62 2.83
N ALA A 559 -9.73 -36.44 2.89
CA ALA A 559 -10.57 -36.51 4.10
C ALA A 559 -12.05 -36.27 3.74
N ARG A 560 -12.57 -36.99 2.74
CA ARG A 560 -13.98 -37.35 2.68
C ARG A 560 -14.03 -38.85 2.80
N LEU A 561 -14.19 -39.37 4.02
CA LEU A 561 -14.71 -40.71 4.30
C LEU A 561 -14.98 -40.82 5.80
N GLY A 562 -16.23 -41.11 6.15
CA GLY A 562 -16.58 -41.83 7.37
C GLY A 562 -17.10 -41.01 8.56
N ARG A 563 -18.39 -40.63 8.53
CA ARG A 563 -19.38 -40.94 9.58
C ARG A 563 -20.76 -40.38 9.19
N ILE A 564 -21.41 -41.08 8.26
CA ILE A 564 -22.87 -41.22 8.30
C ILE A 564 -23.09 -42.51 9.08
N GLY A 565 -23.16 -42.40 10.40
CA GLY A 565 -23.70 -43.46 11.25
C GLY A 565 -25.18 -43.21 11.38
N GLY A 566 -25.94 -43.61 10.36
CA GLY A 566 -27.40 -43.61 10.41
C GLY A 566 -27.86 -44.58 11.49
N THR A 567 -28.64 -44.05 12.43
CA THR A 567 -29.52 -44.82 13.29
C THR A 567 -30.40 -45.71 12.44
N CYS A 568 -30.35 -47.03 12.65
CA CYS A 568 -31.29 -47.98 12.11
C CYS A 568 -32.33 -48.28 13.21
N PRO A 569 -33.61 -47.93 13.04
CA PRO A 569 -34.68 -48.49 13.83
C PRO A 569 -35.52 -49.38 12.93
N ASP A 570 -35.43 -50.70 13.05
CA ASP A 570 -36.46 -51.59 12.51
C ASP A 570 -36.58 -52.84 13.38
N GLY A 571 -37.47 -52.73 14.36
CA GLY A 571 -38.15 -53.88 14.93
C GLY A 571 -39.40 -54.15 14.10
N PHE A 572 -39.39 -55.22 13.31
CA PHE A 572 -40.60 -55.91 12.87
C PHE A 572 -40.21 -57.35 12.53
N ARG A 573 -40.34 -58.25 13.52
CA ARG A 573 -40.43 -59.69 13.29
C ARG A 573 -41.90 -60.05 13.38
N GLU A 574 -42.51 -60.31 12.25
CA GLU A 574 -43.79 -61.00 12.17
C GLU A 574 -43.65 -62.26 11.30
N LYS A 575 -44.44 -63.25 11.71
CA LYS A 575 -44.41 -64.69 11.44
C LYS A 575 -44.59 -65.09 9.95
N ALA A 576 -44.12 -66.31 9.69
CA ALA A 576 -44.85 -67.44 9.08
C ALA A 576 -44.30 -68.00 7.75
N LEU A 577 -44.16 -69.34 7.80
CA LEU A 577 -43.94 -70.35 6.76
C LEU A 577 -42.49 -70.59 6.31
#